data_AF-A0A9D6EDX4-F1
#
_entry.id   AF-A0A9D6EDX4-F1
#
_cell.length_a   1.000
_cell.length_b   1.000
_cell.length_c   1.000
_cell.angle_alpha   90.00
_cell.angle_beta   90.00
_cell.angle_gamma   90.00
#
_symmetry.space_group_name_H-M   'P 1'
#
loop_
_entity.id
_entity.type
_entity.pdbx_description
1 polymer ?
#
loop_
_entity_poly.entity_id
_entity_poly.type
_entity_poly.pdbx_seq_one_letter_code
_entity_poly.pdbx_strand_id
1 'polypeptide(L)'
;MGAGGLGGALRRWGPPVAWMGVIALFSEPQWDAATTRALLRPVFETLFPWAAPATLEGLHVALRKLGHLVEYAVLALLWVRALEPGRAAGQARRLAFLLALAYATVDELHQGWTGARTASAWDVALDAAGAGLALGSLAGGERAARRLRQTARVVATLTALGALLGVALDWSLGLPALDLLIAALLAGAGAALLGPARARPRDPG
;
A
#
# COMPACT_ATOMS: atom_id res chain seq x y z
N MET A 1 -2.19 -35.41 2.36
CA MET A 1 -3.28 -34.75 1.61
C MET A 1 -4.12 -33.97 2.60
N GLY A 2 -3.99 -32.65 2.70
CA GLY A 2 -4.73 -31.92 3.75
C GLY A 2 -4.51 -30.42 3.70
N ALA A 3 -5.35 -29.72 2.93
CA ALA A 3 -5.73 -28.30 3.09
C ALA A 3 -6.70 -27.86 1.97
N GLY A 4 -7.54 -28.75 1.43
CA GLY A 4 -8.44 -28.48 0.30
C GLY A 4 -9.79 -27.87 0.68
N GLY A 5 -9.87 -27.12 1.78
CA GLY A 5 -11.12 -26.49 2.24
C GLY A 5 -11.20 -25.00 1.88
N LEU A 6 -12.41 -24.45 1.84
CA LEU A 6 -12.69 -23.03 1.58
C LEU A 6 -11.80 -22.08 2.41
N GLY A 7 -11.51 -22.42 3.67
CA GLY A 7 -10.62 -21.64 4.54
C GLY A 7 -9.17 -21.56 4.05
N GLY A 8 -8.65 -22.62 3.40
CA GLY A 8 -7.32 -22.61 2.79
C GLY A 8 -7.27 -21.72 1.54
N ALA A 9 -8.31 -21.77 0.72
CA ALA A 9 -8.47 -20.89 -0.43
C ALA A 9 -8.58 -19.41 0.00
N LEU A 10 -9.39 -19.10 1.00
CA LEU A 10 -9.55 -17.73 1.53
C LEU A 10 -8.25 -17.18 2.10
N ARG A 11 -7.48 -17.95 2.87
CA ARG A 11 -6.16 -17.52 3.37
C ARG A 11 -5.13 -17.31 2.26
N ARG A 12 -5.27 -18.05 1.16
CA ARG A 12 -4.38 -17.95 0.01
C ARG A 12 -4.71 -16.73 -0.84
N TRP A 13 -5.96 -16.57 -1.26
CA TRP A 13 -6.39 -15.58 -2.25
C TRP A 13 -7.04 -14.33 -1.65
N GLY A 14 -7.50 -14.39 -0.41
CA GLY A 14 -8.14 -13.26 0.27
C GLY A 14 -7.25 -12.01 0.35
N PRO A 15 -5.97 -12.09 0.78
CA PRO A 15 -5.13 -10.90 0.92
C PRO A 15 -4.94 -10.05 -0.36
N PRO A 16 -4.56 -10.60 -1.54
CA PRO A 16 -4.48 -9.79 -2.75
C PRO A 16 -5.84 -9.22 -3.18
N VAL A 17 -6.93 -9.96 -3.01
CA VAL A 17 -8.29 -9.48 -3.33
C VAL A 17 -8.72 -8.36 -2.38
N ALA A 18 -8.43 -8.48 -1.09
CA ALA A 18 -8.72 -7.42 -0.12
C ALA A 18 -7.91 -6.15 -0.43
N TRP A 19 -6.65 -6.31 -0.86
CA TRP A 19 -5.82 -5.18 -1.27
C TRP A 19 -6.31 -4.51 -2.56
N MET A 20 -6.83 -5.28 -3.52
CA MET A 20 -7.53 -4.72 -4.68
C MET A 20 -8.70 -3.84 -4.22
N GLY A 21 -9.48 -4.27 -3.22
CA GLY A 21 -10.54 -3.46 -2.63
C GLY A 21 -10.04 -2.17 -1.96
N VAL A 22 -8.87 -2.19 -1.33
CA VAL A 22 -8.22 -0.97 -0.79
C VAL A 22 -7.87 0.01 -1.90
N ILE A 23 -7.27 -0.48 -3.00
CA ILE A 23 -6.95 0.35 -4.17
C ILE A 23 -8.23 0.94 -4.75
N ALA A 24 -9.26 0.12 -4.96
CA ALA A 24 -10.54 0.59 -5.49
C ALA A 24 -11.17 1.69 -4.63
N LEU A 25 -11.07 1.57 -3.29
CA LEU A 25 -11.54 2.62 -2.37
C LEU A 25 -10.79 3.94 -2.57
N PHE A 26 -9.46 3.91 -2.73
CA PHE A 26 -8.67 5.12 -2.99
C PHE A 26 -8.84 5.67 -4.42
N SER A 27 -9.38 4.86 -5.32
CA SER A 27 -9.71 5.23 -6.70
C SER A 27 -11.07 5.93 -6.84
N GLU A 28 -11.86 6.00 -5.77
CA GLU A 28 -13.15 6.68 -5.79
C GLU A 28 -13.00 8.21 -5.95
N PRO A 29 -13.99 8.90 -6.55
CA PRO A 29 -13.96 10.36 -6.77
C PRO A 29 -13.74 11.19 -5.50
N GLN A 30 -14.17 10.69 -4.33
CA GLN A 30 -13.96 11.36 -3.04
C GLN A 30 -12.48 11.46 -2.62
N TRP A 31 -11.57 10.71 -3.26
CA TRP A 31 -10.13 10.73 -2.99
C TRP A 31 -9.33 11.38 -4.13
N ASP A 32 -9.98 12.27 -4.88
CA ASP A 32 -9.35 13.00 -5.98
C ASP A 32 -8.20 13.92 -5.53
N ALA A 33 -7.53 14.52 -6.52
CA ALA A 33 -6.40 15.42 -6.26
C ALA A 33 -6.81 16.63 -5.42
N ALA A 34 -8.00 17.20 -5.65
CA ALA A 34 -8.47 18.38 -4.92
C ALA A 34 -8.66 18.07 -3.43
N THR A 35 -9.31 16.94 -3.12
CA THR A 35 -9.60 16.51 -1.75
C THR A 35 -8.34 16.15 -0.99
N THR A 36 -7.49 15.31 -1.58
CA THR A 36 -6.21 14.95 -0.96
C THR A 36 -5.28 16.15 -0.78
N ARG A 37 -5.33 17.13 -1.70
CA ARG A 37 -4.58 18.38 -1.56
C ARG A 37 -5.09 19.19 -0.39
N ALA A 38 -6.41 19.38 -0.28
CA ALA A 38 -7.02 20.11 0.83
C ALA A 38 -6.65 19.49 2.19
N LEU A 39 -6.57 18.16 2.26
CA LEU A 39 -6.15 17.43 3.45
C LEU A 39 -4.66 17.62 3.78
N LEU A 40 -3.77 17.55 2.79
CA LEU A 40 -2.32 17.53 2.99
C LEU A 40 -1.70 18.94 3.04
N ARG A 41 -2.38 19.95 2.48
CA ARG A 41 -1.91 21.33 2.42
C ARG A 41 -1.49 21.87 3.79
N PRO A 42 -2.32 21.77 4.86
CA PRO A 42 -1.95 22.31 6.18
C PRO A 42 -0.72 21.60 6.78
N VAL A 43 -0.60 20.29 6.54
CA VAL A 43 0.55 19.49 6.98
C VAL A 43 1.82 19.98 6.30
N PHE A 44 1.79 20.18 4.98
CA PHE A 44 2.94 20.68 4.25
C PHE A 44 3.30 22.13 4.61
N GLU A 45 2.32 23.00 4.88
CA GLU A 45 2.59 24.37 5.39
C GLU A 45 3.26 24.36 6.75
N THR A 46 2.83 23.44 7.63
CA THR A 46 3.40 23.31 8.96
C THR A 46 4.83 22.78 8.92
N LEU A 47 5.10 21.79 8.06
CA LEU A 47 6.42 21.17 7.94
C LEU A 47 7.42 21.99 7.10
N PHE A 48 6.92 22.70 6.08
CA PHE A 48 7.73 23.47 5.14
C PHE A 48 7.19 24.90 5.01
N PRO A 49 7.21 25.70 6.09
CA PRO A 49 6.64 27.05 6.08
C PRO A 49 7.38 28.02 5.14
N TRP A 50 8.60 27.66 4.75
CA TRP A 50 9.47 28.40 3.84
C TRP A 50 9.27 28.00 2.37
N ALA A 51 8.51 26.94 2.07
CA ALA A 51 8.35 26.45 0.71
C ALA A 51 7.33 27.30 -0.07
N ALA A 52 7.63 27.55 -1.35
CA ALA A 52 6.70 28.24 -2.24
C ALA A 52 5.47 27.34 -2.56
N PRO A 53 4.30 27.92 -2.85
CA PRO A 53 3.09 27.14 -3.16
C PRO A 53 3.28 26.08 -4.26
N ALA A 54 4.05 26.40 -5.30
CA ALA A 54 4.36 25.46 -6.38
C ALA A 54 5.15 24.23 -5.90
N THR A 55 6.06 24.40 -4.94
CA THR A 55 6.81 23.30 -4.33
C THR A 55 5.88 22.36 -3.56
N LEU A 56 4.89 22.93 -2.87
CA LEU A 56 3.95 22.19 -2.03
C LEU A 56 2.95 21.39 -2.87
N GLU A 57 2.54 21.94 -4.01
CA GLU A 57 1.82 21.20 -5.05
C GLU A 57 2.67 20.07 -5.62
N GLY A 58 3.95 20.33 -5.92
CA GLY A 58 4.88 19.30 -6.38
C GLY A 58 5.04 18.15 -5.38
N LEU A 59 5.11 18.44 -4.08
CA LEU A 59 5.14 17.44 -3.01
C LEU A 59 3.83 16.63 -2.95
N HIS A 60 2.68 17.27 -3.11
CA HIS A 60 1.38 16.59 -3.16
C HIS A 60 1.30 15.62 -4.33
N VAL A 61 1.64 16.07 -5.54
CA VAL A 61 1.67 15.24 -6.74
C VAL A 61 2.65 14.08 -6.56
N ALA A 62 3.86 14.34 -6.06
CA ALA A 62 4.86 13.30 -5.79
C ALA A 62 4.34 12.26 -4.79
N LEU A 63 3.68 12.70 -3.70
CA LEU A 63 3.12 11.78 -2.71
C LEU A 63 2.02 10.89 -3.30
N ARG A 64 1.13 11.45 -4.13
CA ARG A 64 0.12 10.65 -4.85
C ARG A 64 0.77 9.60 -5.75
N LYS A 65 1.75 10.00 -6.56
CA LYS A 65 2.49 9.08 -7.45
C LYS A 65 3.26 8.00 -6.67
N LEU A 66 3.79 8.33 -5.49
CA LEU A 66 4.38 7.34 -4.58
C LEU A 66 3.33 6.37 -4.01
N GLY A 67 2.12 6.84 -3.71
CA GLY A 67 0.99 6.01 -3.30
C GLY A 67 0.71 4.89 -4.32
N HIS A 68 0.48 5.27 -5.57
CA HIS A 68 0.34 4.37 -6.73
C HIS A 68 1.46 3.32 -6.80
N LEU A 69 2.72 3.79 -6.76
CA LEU A 69 3.88 2.90 -6.81
C LEU A 69 3.87 1.88 -5.66
N VAL A 70 3.53 2.30 -4.44
CA VAL A 70 3.48 1.44 -3.25
C VAL A 70 2.29 0.48 -3.28
N GLU A 71 1.12 0.93 -3.69
CA GLU A 71 -0.09 0.12 -3.80
C GLU A 71 0.12 -1.09 -4.71
N TYR A 72 0.67 -0.86 -5.90
CA TYR A 72 0.92 -1.92 -6.87
C TYR A 72 2.15 -2.76 -6.55
N ALA A 73 3.15 -2.19 -5.86
CA ALA A 73 4.24 -2.97 -5.26
C ALA A 73 3.70 -3.99 -4.25
N VAL A 74 2.83 -3.57 -3.32
CA VAL A 74 2.21 -4.46 -2.32
C VAL A 74 1.32 -5.50 -3.00
N LEU A 75 0.49 -5.08 -3.97
CA LEU A 75 -0.38 -5.99 -4.73
C LEU A 75 0.42 -7.12 -5.39
N ALA A 76 1.52 -6.79 -6.07
CA ALA A 76 2.37 -7.77 -6.74
C ALA A 76 2.98 -8.78 -5.76
N LEU A 77 3.43 -8.33 -4.58
CA LEU A 77 3.98 -9.23 -3.55
C LEU A 77 2.91 -10.16 -2.96
N LEU A 78 1.69 -9.65 -2.78
CA LEU A 78 0.56 -10.46 -2.30
C LEU A 78 0.16 -11.52 -3.32
N TRP A 79 0.20 -11.19 -4.62
CA TRP A 79 0.00 -12.16 -5.70
C TRP A 79 1.10 -13.21 -5.76
N VAL A 80 2.38 -12.84 -5.61
CA VAL A 80 3.47 -13.82 -5.51
C VAL A 80 3.23 -14.78 -4.36
N ARG A 81 2.93 -14.27 -3.16
CA ARG A 81 2.62 -15.09 -1.98
C ARG A 81 1.48 -16.07 -2.24
N ALA A 82 0.45 -15.64 -2.98
CA ALA A 82 -0.67 -16.49 -3.35
C ALA A 82 -0.31 -17.53 -4.43
N LEU A 83 0.58 -17.19 -5.38
CA LEU A 83 0.87 -18.02 -6.54
C LEU A 83 2.05 -19.00 -6.35
N GLU A 84 3.00 -18.68 -5.48
CA GLU A 84 4.21 -19.48 -5.23
C GLU A 84 3.93 -20.95 -4.86
N PRO A 85 2.94 -21.29 -4.01
CA PRO A 85 2.69 -22.69 -3.69
C PRO A 85 2.29 -23.50 -4.94
N GLY A 86 3.15 -24.44 -5.34
CA GLY A 86 2.95 -25.29 -6.52
C GLY A 86 3.42 -24.69 -7.85
N ARG A 87 4.22 -23.61 -7.83
CA ARG A 87 4.80 -23.00 -9.05
C ARG A 87 6.27 -22.67 -8.87
N ALA A 88 7.02 -22.65 -9.96
CA ALA A 88 8.38 -22.11 -9.95
C ALA A 88 8.35 -20.60 -9.63
N ALA A 89 9.31 -20.12 -8.81
CA ALA A 89 9.35 -18.73 -8.36
C ALA A 89 9.36 -17.70 -9.52
N GLY A 90 10.02 -18.02 -10.63
CA GLY A 90 10.00 -17.19 -11.84
C GLY A 90 8.61 -17.11 -12.49
N GLN A 91 7.87 -18.22 -12.53
CA GLN A 91 6.52 -18.27 -13.08
C GLN A 91 5.52 -17.52 -12.17
N ALA A 92 5.61 -17.71 -10.85
CA ALA A 92 4.77 -16.99 -9.89
C ALA A 92 4.95 -15.47 -10.00
N ARG A 93 6.19 -14.99 -10.12
CA ARG A 93 6.49 -13.56 -10.32
C ARG A 93 5.95 -13.01 -11.62
N ARG A 94 6.12 -13.72 -12.74
CA ARG A 94 5.54 -13.29 -14.03
C ARG A 94 4.03 -13.17 -13.98
N LEU A 95 3.35 -14.16 -13.41
CA LEU A 95 1.89 -14.13 -13.27
C LEU A 95 1.44 -13.01 -12.31
N ALA A 96 2.14 -12.81 -11.20
CA ALA A 96 1.84 -11.71 -10.28
C ALA A 96 1.98 -10.33 -10.93
N PHE A 97 3.01 -10.14 -11.76
CA PHE A 97 3.19 -8.91 -12.54
C PHE A 97 2.03 -8.69 -13.51
N LEU A 98 1.65 -9.72 -14.28
CA LEU A 98 0.55 -9.61 -15.24
C LEU A 98 -0.79 -9.31 -14.57
N LEU A 99 -1.05 -9.91 -13.40
CA LEU A 99 -2.26 -9.62 -12.63
C LEU A 99 -2.26 -8.18 -12.08
N ALA A 100 -1.12 -7.69 -11.58
CA ALA A 100 -1.00 -6.31 -11.12
C ALA A 100 -1.18 -5.30 -12.27
N LEU A 101 -0.57 -5.56 -13.44
CA LEU A 101 -0.71 -4.73 -14.64
C LEU A 101 -2.15 -4.72 -15.17
N ALA A 102 -2.80 -5.90 -15.22
CA ALA A 102 -4.20 -6.00 -15.62
C ALA A 102 -5.09 -5.20 -14.66
N TYR A 103 -4.84 -5.29 -13.35
CA TYR A 103 -5.60 -4.53 -12.37
C TYR A 103 -5.35 -3.02 -12.47
N ALA A 104 -4.11 -2.58 -12.68
CA ALA A 104 -3.78 -1.17 -12.92
C ALA A 104 -4.54 -0.59 -14.12
N THR A 105 -4.67 -1.40 -15.17
CA THR A 105 -5.45 -1.01 -16.35
C THR A 105 -6.93 -0.87 -16.00
N VAL A 106 -7.50 -1.81 -15.25
CA VAL A 106 -8.91 -1.74 -14.82
C VAL A 106 -9.16 -0.54 -13.91
N ASP A 107 -8.25 -0.28 -12.99
CA ASP A 107 -8.33 0.84 -12.03
C ASP A 107 -8.31 2.20 -12.74
N GLU A 108 -7.37 2.41 -13.67
CA GLU A 108 -7.28 3.65 -14.44
C GLU A 108 -8.49 3.86 -15.37
N LEU A 109 -9.01 2.78 -15.96
CA LEU A 109 -10.25 2.83 -16.75
C LEU A 109 -11.45 3.18 -15.86
N HIS A 110 -11.54 2.60 -14.67
CA HIS A 110 -12.59 2.89 -13.71
C HIS A 110 -12.59 4.37 -13.29
N GLN A 111 -11.43 4.92 -12.93
CA GLN A 111 -11.27 6.34 -12.58
C GLN A 111 -11.57 7.26 -13.77
N GLY A 112 -11.28 6.81 -14.99
CA GLY A 112 -11.67 7.49 -16.23
C GLY A 112 -13.18 7.54 -16.43
N TRP A 113 -13.90 6.46 -16.09
CA TRP A 113 -15.36 6.39 -16.22
C TRP A 113 -16.11 7.14 -15.13
N THR A 114 -15.59 7.21 -13.91
CA THR A 114 -16.23 7.96 -12.81
C THR A 114 -16.14 9.48 -13.02
N GLY A 115 -15.40 9.95 -14.04
CA GLY A 115 -15.30 11.36 -14.40
C GLY A 115 -14.43 12.19 -13.44
N ALA A 116 -13.80 11.53 -12.46
CA ALA A 116 -12.90 12.19 -11.50
C ALA A 116 -11.61 12.67 -12.17
N ARG A 117 -11.14 11.97 -13.22
CA ARG A 117 -9.96 12.34 -14.01
C ARG A 117 -9.94 11.69 -15.39
N THR A 118 -9.06 12.14 -16.28
CA THR A 118 -8.81 11.48 -17.57
C THR A 118 -7.87 10.29 -17.37
N ALA A 119 -8.24 9.14 -17.93
CA ALA A 119 -7.40 7.95 -17.92
C ALA A 119 -6.02 8.22 -18.58
N SER A 120 -4.96 7.77 -17.92
CA SER A 120 -3.56 8.04 -18.23
C SER A 120 -2.78 6.74 -18.34
N ALA A 121 -2.26 6.45 -19.53
CA ALA A 121 -1.34 5.34 -19.73
C ALA A 121 -0.06 5.46 -18.87
N TRP A 122 0.31 6.68 -18.46
CA TRP A 122 1.44 6.91 -17.56
C TRP A 122 1.17 6.47 -16.13
N ASP A 123 -0.08 6.51 -15.68
CA ASP A 123 -0.45 6.08 -14.33
C ASP A 123 -0.38 4.54 -14.28
N VAL A 124 -0.93 3.87 -15.30
CA VAL A 124 -0.77 2.41 -15.49
C VAL A 124 0.71 2.00 -15.56
N ALA A 125 1.55 2.76 -16.28
CA ALA A 125 2.98 2.47 -16.38
C ALA A 125 3.70 2.64 -15.03
N LEU A 126 3.31 3.63 -14.23
CA LEU A 126 3.86 3.85 -12.89
C LEU A 126 3.47 2.74 -11.92
N ASP A 127 2.21 2.32 -11.94
CA ASP A 127 1.69 1.20 -11.17
C ASP A 127 2.45 -0.10 -11.51
N ALA A 128 2.61 -0.35 -12.82
CA ALA A 128 3.40 -1.47 -13.32
C ALA A 128 4.88 -1.38 -12.89
N ALA A 129 5.47 -0.18 -12.86
CA ALA A 129 6.83 0.03 -12.37
C ALA A 129 6.95 -0.32 -10.88
N GLY A 130 5.99 0.08 -10.04
CA GLY A 130 5.91 -0.30 -8.63
C GLY A 130 5.89 -1.81 -8.44
N ALA A 131 5.01 -2.50 -9.17
CA ALA A 131 4.96 -3.97 -9.20
C ALA A 131 6.30 -4.58 -9.64
N GLY A 132 6.90 -4.08 -10.73
CA GLY A 132 8.16 -4.56 -11.27
C GLY A 132 9.33 -4.42 -10.29
N LEU A 133 9.47 -3.26 -9.64
CA LEU A 133 10.51 -3.00 -8.63
C LEU A 133 10.39 -3.96 -7.44
N ALA A 134 9.17 -4.19 -6.95
CA ALA A 134 8.92 -5.11 -5.86
C ALA A 134 9.34 -6.54 -6.24
N LEU A 135 8.97 -7.01 -7.42
CA LEU A 135 9.28 -8.36 -7.89
C LEU A 135 10.76 -8.54 -8.25
N GLY A 136 11.41 -7.51 -8.77
CA GLY A 136 12.85 -7.47 -9.02
C GLY A 136 13.66 -7.62 -7.73
N SER A 137 13.22 -6.97 -6.65
CA SER A 137 13.86 -7.09 -5.34
C SER A 137 13.82 -8.52 -4.76
N LEU A 138 12.78 -9.30 -5.07
CA LEU A 138 12.70 -10.71 -4.71
C LEU A 138 13.67 -11.58 -5.52
N ALA A 139 13.99 -11.17 -6.75
CA ALA A 139 15.01 -11.82 -7.57
C ALA A 139 16.42 -11.65 -7.00
N GLY A 140 16.69 -10.52 -6.33
CA GLY A 140 18.01 -10.11 -5.84
C GLY A 140 18.49 -10.79 -4.54
N GLY A 141 17.72 -11.75 -3.98
CA GLY A 141 18.16 -12.60 -2.87
C GLY A 141 17.48 -12.36 -1.51
N GLU A 142 17.73 -13.26 -0.55
CA GLU A 142 16.93 -13.38 0.69
C GLU A 142 16.99 -12.17 1.63
N ARG A 143 18.08 -11.40 1.64
CA ARG A 143 18.22 -10.22 2.51
C ARG A 143 17.31 -9.08 2.03
N ALA A 144 17.24 -8.85 0.71
CA ALA A 144 16.32 -7.90 0.10
C ALA A 144 14.87 -8.35 0.30
N ALA A 145 14.60 -9.63 0.06
CA ALA A 145 13.26 -10.21 0.21
C ALA A 145 12.73 -10.17 1.65
N ARG A 146 13.58 -10.37 2.67
CA ARG A 146 13.18 -10.25 4.09
C ARG A 146 12.79 -8.82 4.46
N ARG A 147 13.60 -7.83 4.07
CA ARG A 147 13.33 -6.41 4.32
C ARG A 147 12.05 -5.97 3.62
N LEU A 148 11.88 -6.33 2.35
CA LEU A 148 10.70 -5.94 1.59
C LEU A 148 9.41 -6.57 2.11
N ARG A 149 9.43 -7.85 2.53
CA ARG A 149 8.27 -8.49 3.16
C ARG A 149 7.90 -7.85 4.49
N GLN A 150 8.90 -7.41 5.26
CA GLN A 150 8.67 -6.71 6.51
C GLN A 150 8.09 -5.31 6.25
N THR A 151 8.65 -4.56 5.30
CA THR A 151 8.12 -3.27 4.86
C THR A 151 6.70 -3.40 4.29
N ALA A 152 6.44 -4.38 3.41
CA ALA A 152 5.11 -4.60 2.84
C ALA A 152 4.08 -5.02 3.88
N ARG A 153 4.46 -5.82 4.89
CA ARG A 153 3.57 -6.13 6.03
C ARG A 153 3.28 -4.89 6.86
N VAL A 154 4.28 -4.07 7.13
CA VAL A 154 4.11 -2.82 7.89
C VAL A 154 3.22 -1.86 7.11
N VAL A 155 3.53 -1.59 5.84
CA VAL A 155 2.73 -0.72 4.96
C VAL A 155 1.30 -1.23 4.84
N ALA A 156 1.10 -2.52 4.53
CA ALA A 156 -0.25 -3.09 4.42
C ALA A 156 -1.03 -3.01 5.74
N THR A 157 -0.35 -3.16 6.88
CA THR A 157 -0.98 -3.01 8.21
C THR A 157 -1.36 -1.54 8.45
N LEU A 158 -0.48 -0.60 8.12
CA LEU A 158 -0.75 0.83 8.29
C LEU A 158 -1.87 1.31 7.36
N THR A 159 -1.88 0.87 6.11
CA THR A 159 -2.95 1.19 5.16
C THR A 159 -4.28 0.56 5.58
N ALA A 160 -4.29 -0.69 6.04
CA ALA A 160 -5.52 -1.35 6.52
C ALA A 160 -6.05 -0.70 7.80
N LEU A 161 -5.18 -0.32 8.74
CA LEU A 161 -5.57 0.39 9.96
C LEU A 161 -6.06 1.81 9.65
N GLY A 162 -5.41 2.52 8.73
CA GLY A 162 -5.84 3.83 8.27
C GLY A 162 -7.20 3.80 7.58
N ALA A 163 -7.45 2.80 6.71
CA ALA A 163 -8.74 2.61 6.06
C ALA A 163 -9.85 2.23 7.05
N LEU A 164 -9.59 1.32 8.00
CA LEU A 164 -10.54 0.93 9.03
C LEU A 164 -10.83 2.07 10.02
N LEU A 165 -9.83 2.88 10.35
CA LEU A 165 -9.96 4.05 11.20
C LEU A 165 -10.73 5.18 10.49
N GLY A 166 -10.47 5.42 9.20
CA GLY A 166 -11.23 6.39 8.39
C GLY A 166 -12.72 6.05 8.31
N VAL A 167 -13.05 4.77 8.07
CA VAL A 167 -14.45 4.29 8.06
C VAL A 167 -15.09 4.37 9.45
N ALA A 168 -14.35 4.05 10.52
CA ALA A 168 -14.87 4.12 11.89
C ALA A 168 -15.09 5.57 12.37
N LEU A 169 -14.26 6.53 11.95
CA LEU A 169 -14.35 7.93 12.36
C LEU A 169 -15.40 8.71 11.57
N ASP A 170 -15.56 8.41 10.28
CA ASP A 170 -16.63 8.94 9.43
C ASP A 170 -18.02 8.53 9.96
N TRP A 171 -18.15 7.27 10.41
CA TRP A 171 -19.42 6.75 10.94
C TRP A 171 -19.72 7.21 12.38
N SER A 172 -18.72 7.51 13.22
CA SER A 172 -18.98 7.70 14.66
C SER A 172 -18.95 9.14 15.19
N LEU A 173 -18.24 10.10 14.58
CA LEU A 173 -17.94 11.35 15.32
C LEU A 173 -17.98 12.67 14.53
N GLY A 174 -18.02 12.70 13.20
CA GLY A 174 -18.15 13.96 12.44
C GLY A 174 -17.07 15.02 12.73
N LEU A 175 -15.84 14.61 13.09
CA LEU A 175 -14.74 15.50 13.46
C LEU A 175 -13.73 15.73 12.31
N PRO A 176 -13.06 16.90 12.24
CA PRO A 176 -12.13 17.24 11.16
C PRO A 176 -10.72 16.60 11.30
N ALA A 177 -10.06 16.41 10.15
CA ALA A 177 -8.91 15.52 9.98
C ALA A 177 -7.58 15.89 10.68
N LEU A 178 -7.45 17.09 11.27
CA LEU A 178 -6.20 17.56 11.88
C LEU A 178 -5.90 16.88 13.22
N ASP A 179 -6.94 16.60 14.02
CA ASP A 179 -6.80 15.94 15.31
C ASP A 179 -6.39 14.47 15.15
N LEU A 180 -6.74 13.87 14.01
CA LEU A 180 -6.41 12.50 13.62
C LEU A 180 -4.91 12.31 13.33
N LEU A 181 -4.28 13.34 12.76
CA LEU A 181 -2.86 13.35 12.46
C LEU A 181 -2.02 13.43 13.74
N ILE A 182 -2.44 14.26 14.70
CA ILE A 182 -1.76 14.45 15.99
C ILE A 182 -1.81 13.15 16.81
N ALA A 183 -2.95 12.47 16.84
CA ALA A 183 -3.10 11.18 17.52
C ALA A 183 -2.23 10.06 16.91
N ALA A 184 -2.15 10.00 15.58
CA ALA A 184 -1.32 9.01 14.87
C ALA A 184 0.19 9.19 15.16
N LEU A 185 0.65 10.44 15.27
CA LEU A 185 2.04 10.77 15.56
C LEU A 185 2.45 10.42 17.00
N LEU A 186 1.57 10.60 17.98
CA LEU A 186 1.85 10.29 19.39
C LEU A 186 1.89 8.77 19.68
N ALA A 187 1.07 7.97 18.99
CA ALA A 187 1.06 6.51 19.15
C ALA A 187 2.31 5.83 18.55
N GLY A 188 2.84 6.37 17.45
CA GLY A 188 4.07 5.88 16.80
C GLY A 188 5.32 6.01 17.68
N ALA A 189 5.37 7.01 18.55
CA ALA A 189 6.48 7.24 19.46
C ALA A 189 6.57 6.18 20.59
N GLY A 190 5.44 5.60 21.02
CA GLY A 190 5.40 4.59 22.08
C GLY A 190 5.88 3.19 21.63
N ALA A 191 5.59 2.81 20.38
CA ALA A 191 5.96 1.50 19.85
C ALA A 191 7.47 1.35 19.57
N ALA A 192 8.17 2.47 19.32
CA ALA A 192 9.62 2.49 19.11
C ALA A 192 10.44 2.22 20.40
N LEU A 193 9.81 2.33 21.58
CA LEU A 193 10.47 2.13 22.88
C LEU A 193 10.44 0.67 23.37
N LEU A 194 9.65 -0.20 22.74
CA LEU A 194 9.58 -1.63 23.07
C LEU A 194 10.42 -2.45 22.09
N GLY A 195 11.74 -2.35 22.23
CA GLY A 195 12.68 -3.16 21.44
C GLY A 195 12.50 -4.67 21.66
N PRO A 196 12.84 -5.52 20.67
CA PRO A 196 12.61 -6.96 20.77
C PRO A 196 13.47 -7.58 21.90
N ALA A 197 12.84 -8.42 22.71
CA ALA A 197 13.50 -9.16 23.79
C ALA A 197 14.63 -10.03 23.23
N ARG A 198 15.86 -9.80 23.71
CA ARG A 198 17.05 -10.58 23.31
C ARG A 198 16.87 -12.05 23.73
N ALA A 199 16.94 -12.97 22.77
CA ALA A 199 16.93 -14.39 23.04
C ALA A 199 18.23 -14.80 23.76
N ARG A 200 18.11 -15.58 24.84
CA ARG A 200 19.26 -16.13 25.60
C ARG A 200 20.00 -17.19 24.77
N PRO A 201 21.33 -17.31 24.89
CA PRO A 201 22.10 -18.36 24.22
C PRO A 201 21.71 -19.75 24.76
N ARG A 202 21.75 -20.77 23.90
CA ARG A 202 21.66 -22.18 24.31
C ARG A 202 23.05 -22.67 24.68
N ASP A 203 23.19 -23.25 25.87
CA ASP A 203 24.42 -23.91 26.30
C ASP A 203 24.69 -25.18 25.47
N PRO A 204 25.95 -25.45 25.13
CA PRO A 204 26.36 -26.73 24.56
C PRO A 204 26.53 -27.76 25.69
N GLY A 205 25.77 -28.85 25.61
CA GLY A 205 26.01 -30.07 26.37
C GLY A 205 27.00 -30.99 25.65
#